data_AF-A0A7C1JSM7-F1
#
_entry.id   AF-A0A7C1JSM7-F1
#
_cell.length_a   1.000
_cell.length_b   1.000
_cell.length_c   1.000
_cell.angle_alpha   90.00
_cell.angle_beta   90.00
_cell.angle_gamma   90.00
#
_symmetry.space_group_name_H-M   'P 1'
#
loop_
_entity.id
_entity.type
_entity.pdbx_description
1 polymer ?
#
loop_
_entity_poly.entity_id
_entity_poly.type
_entity_poly.pdbx_seq_one_letter_code
_entity_poly.pdbx_strand_id
1 'polypeptide(L)'
;MMRNVKMLYDTQQKTLFETRNPEQEYLELINKEYNFQDAIEILDKIDWDFQDFRTQYLTHTFHSYPARFIPQIPLSFIKLFTKENETVLDPMCGCGTTLVEAFLNNRNSIGNDFNPLATLITKVKTTLINEDEFRYFNKKLAVMKRYLDLDYRRVDERINNLPNRKVSKIFNRVVISKLESIRETLLDVKEEGHNDLFDLGGVALSSTIWSLVENGNGIDVDDMFLKKVKSMQNDLNKMAKIIKTIPGVRVICGDARKLDVKNDSIDLIVTSPPYVNALDYYRAHMYNMLWLGMDFDLFRKHEIGGHSHFIINRFRLLSEYLGDVLRSMIEMNRVLRKDKLCIIVVGNSSLEYELIESHKFFAEMGKKIGFKPIKTIFRNIDKTRKYTSADIGKIDDEYILVMQKVDDTNISAEDDNFVSDVVREQMLGFREQIKKCQGTSIRSRKPTNERLLKNVDKISEAIETISKDTKIKR
;
A
#
# COMPACT_ATOMS: atom_id res chain seq x y z
N MET A 1 14.84 -39.17 -15.82
CA MET A 1 13.48 -39.29 -16.40
C MET A 1 12.55 -38.41 -15.55
N MET A 2 12.55 -37.10 -15.80
CA MET A 2 11.72 -36.13 -15.06
C MET A 2 10.30 -36.16 -15.64
N ARG A 3 9.31 -36.49 -14.80
CA ARG A 3 7.90 -36.44 -15.16
C ARG A 3 7.46 -34.98 -15.23
N ASN A 4 7.06 -34.54 -16.43
CA ASN A 4 6.32 -33.30 -16.66
C ASN A 4 5.06 -33.28 -15.79
N VAL A 5 5.06 -32.43 -14.77
CA VAL A 5 3.86 -32.05 -14.03
C VAL A 5 3.15 -30.99 -14.87
N LYS A 6 1.99 -31.34 -15.40
CA LYS A 6 1.11 -30.45 -16.17
C LYS A 6 0.62 -29.33 -15.23
N MET A 7 1.05 -28.08 -15.46
CA MET A 7 0.54 -26.91 -14.74
C MET A 7 -0.94 -26.70 -15.12
N LEU A 8 -1.79 -26.45 -14.12
CA LEU A 8 -3.25 -26.31 -14.28
C LEU A 8 -3.71 -24.90 -14.73
N TYR A 9 -2.77 -23.98 -14.95
CA TYR A 9 -3.04 -22.64 -15.48
C TYR A 9 -1.91 -22.29 -16.45
N ASP A 10 -2.27 -22.04 -17.71
CA ASP A 10 -1.33 -21.68 -18.77
C ASP A 10 -0.79 -20.27 -18.52
N THR A 11 0.51 -20.16 -18.24
CA THR A 11 1.20 -18.89 -17.92
C THR A 11 1.97 -18.33 -19.12
N GLN A 12 1.70 -18.79 -20.35
CA GLN A 12 2.39 -18.28 -21.54
C GLN A 12 1.84 -16.91 -21.97
N GLN A 13 2.47 -15.84 -21.50
CA GLN A 13 2.32 -14.49 -22.06
C GLN A 13 3.13 -14.38 -23.36
N LYS A 14 2.48 -13.99 -24.47
CA LYS A 14 3.17 -13.54 -25.70
C LYS A 14 3.24 -12.03 -25.67
N THR A 15 4.39 -11.48 -25.30
CA THR A 15 4.66 -10.04 -25.33
C THR A 15 4.77 -9.54 -26.77
N LEU A 16 4.26 -8.32 -27.05
CA LEU A 16 4.19 -7.73 -28.40
C LEU A 16 5.19 -6.59 -28.66
N PHE A 17 5.99 -6.18 -27.68
CA PHE A 17 6.77 -4.96 -27.80
C PHE A 17 8.18 -5.22 -28.37
N GLU A 18 8.27 -5.42 -29.69
CA GLU A 18 9.53 -5.51 -30.46
C GLU A 18 9.97 -4.16 -31.08
N THR A 19 9.48 -3.01 -30.57
CA THR A 19 9.62 -1.71 -31.24
C THR A 19 10.38 -0.64 -30.44
N ARG A 20 10.66 0.51 -31.09
CA ARG A 20 11.48 1.62 -30.57
C ARG A 20 10.82 2.46 -29.45
N ASN A 21 9.52 2.29 -29.13
CA ASN A 21 8.84 3.07 -28.09
C ASN A 21 7.69 2.29 -27.38
N PRO A 22 8.02 1.39 -26.43
CA PRO A 22 7.04 0.48 -25.80
C PRO A 22 5.97 1.20 -24.95
N GLU A 23 6.30 2.36 -24.36
CA GLU A 23 5.33 3.11 -23.53
C GLU A 23 4.19 3.69 -24.37
N GLN A 24 4.50 4.18 -25.58
CA GLN A 24 3.48 4.69 -26.48
C GLN A 24 2.52 3.59 -26.95
N GLU A 25 3.05 2.42 -27.36
CA GLU A 25 2.22 1.30 -27.79
C GLU A 25 1.34 0.75 -26.68
N TYR A 26 1.88 0.67 -25.45
CA TYR A 26 1.10 0.34 -24.26
C TYR A 26 -0.06 1.33 -24.05
N LEU A 27 0.21 2.63 -24.12
CA LEU A 27 -0.82 3.66 -23.97
C LEU A 27 -1.87 3.57 -25.09
N GLU A 28 -1.48 3.37 -26.34
CA GLU A 28 -2.41 3.16 -27.46
C GLU A 28 -3.25 1.89 -27.28
N LEU A 29 -2.68 0.83 -26.70
CA LEU A 29 -3.37 -0.42 -26.44
C LEU A 29 -4.49 -0.23 -25.42
N ILE A 30 -4.21 0.41 -24.27
CA ILE A 30 -5.18 0.56 -23.18
C ILE A 30 -6.19 1.69 -23.38
N ASN A 31 -5.92 2.62 -24.32
CA ASN A 31 -6.84 3.73 -24.63
C ASN A 31 -7.93 3.38 -25.64
N LYS A 32 -7.88 2.19 -26.25
CA LYS A 32 -8.93 1.69 -27.14
C LYS A 32 -10.15 1.24 -26.34
N GLU A 33 -11.32 1.33 -26.97
CA GLU A 33 -12.54 0.77 -26.39
C GLU A 33 -12.63 -0.74 -26.71
N TYR A 34 -12.90 -1.52 -25.68
CA TYR A 34 -13.10 -2.96 -25.76
C TYR A 34 -14.41 -3.31 -25.05
N ASN A 35 -15.08 -4.36 -25.51
CA ASN A 35 -16.07 -5.01 -24.66
C ASN A 35 -15.34 -5.76 -23.52
N PHE A 36 -16.10 -6.20 -22.51
CA PHE A 36 -15.52 -6.83 -21.32
C PHE A 36 -14.64 -8.06 -21.65
N GLN A 37 -15.09 -8.93 -22.55
CA GLN A 37 -14.36 -10.15 -22.89
C GLN A 37 -13.04 -9.83 -23.61
N ASP A 38 -13.10 -8.94 -24.60
CA ASP A 38 -11.93 -8.47 -25.33
C ASP A 38 -10.94 -7.78 -24.37
N ALA A 39 -11.42 -6.95 -23.45
CA ALA A 39 -10.59 -6.27 -22.46
C ALA A 39 -9.83 -7.27 -21.56
N ILE A 40 -10.44 -8.40 -21.19
CA ILE A 40 -9.77 -9.47 -20.44
C ILE A 40 -8.66 -10.12 -21.27
N GLU A 41 -8.86 -10.31 -22.58
CA GLU A 41 -7.84 -10.84 -23.49
C GLU A 41 -6.69 -9.84 -23.72
N ILE A 42 -6.97 -8.53 -23.69
CA ILE A 42 -5.94 -7.49 -23.76
C ILE A 42 -4.95 -7.59 -22.59
N LEU A 43 -5.37 -8.06 -21.41
CA LEU A 43 -4.47 -8.23 -20.27
C LEU A 43 -3.31 -9.19 -20.58
N ASP A 44 -3.51 -10.18 -21.47
CA ASP A 44 -2.46 -11.13 -21.88
C ASP A 44 -1.45 -10.52 -22.87
N LYS A 45 -1.78 -9.37 -23.47
CA LYS A 45 -0.93 -8.63 -24.41
C LYS A 45 -0.08 -7.57 -23.72
N ILE A 46 -0.36 -7.25 -22.46
CA ILE A 46 0.40 -6.30 -21.66
C ILE A 46 1.62 -7.02 -21.07
N ASP A 47 2.80 -6.41 -21.22
CA ASP A 47 3.98 -6.81 -20.47
C ASP A 47 3.90 -6.18 -19.06
N TRP A 48 3.60 -7.02 -18.07
CA TRP A 48 3.36 -6.60 -16.70
C TRP A 48 4.63 -6.36 -15.90
N ASP A 49 5.80 -6.69 -16.44
CA ASP A 49 7.07 -6.35 -15.79
C ASP A 49 7.30 -4.83 -15.87
N PHE A 50 6.80 -4.19 -16.95
CA PHE A 50 6.98 -2.77 -17.23
C PHE A 50 8.44 -2.34 -17.08
N GLN A 51 9.35 -3.18 -17.58
CA GLN A 51 10.77 -2.91 -17.55
C GLN A 51 11.03 -1.57 -18.26
N ASP A 52 11.87 -0.74 -17.65
CA ASP A 52 12.24 0.59 -18.13
C ASP A 52 11.16 1.69 -18.11
N PHE A 53 9.88 1.39 -17.86
CA PHE A 53 8.80 2.40 -17.82
C PHE A 53 8.99 3.45 -16.72
N ARG A 54 8.60 4.71 -16.97
CA ARG A 54 8.70 5.75 -15.95
C ARG A 54 7.63 5.55 -14.86
N THR A 55 8.05 5.39 -13.61
CA THR A 55 7.14 5.25 -12.45
C THR A 55 7.12 6.49 -11.55
N GLN A 56 8.04 7.43 -11.78
CA GLN A 56 8.22 8.66 -10.98
C GLN A 56 7.86 9.88 -11.82
N TYR A 57 6.58 10.23 -11.83
CA TYR A 57 6.05 11.43 -12.47
C TYR A 57 5.02 12.12 -11.58
N LEU A 58 4.87 13.43 -11.79
CA LEU A 58 3.89 14.28 -11.09
C LEU A 58 3.88 13.99 -9.58
N THR A 59 2.70 13.78 -8.99
CA THR A 59 2.55 13.64 -7.55
C THR A 59 3.03 12.29 -6.99
N HIS A 60 3.36 11.30 -7.82
CA HIS A 60 3.96 10.03 -7.34
C HIS A 60 5.33 10.23 -6.65
N THR A 61 5.99 11.36 -6.91
CA THR A 61 7.31 11.73 -6.37
C THR A 61 7.25 12.32 -4.95
N PHE A 62 6.05 12.52 -4.39
CA PHE A 62 5.86 13.32 -3.18
C PHE A 62 6.41 12.67 -1.93
N HIS A 63 6.46 11.33 -1.86
CA HIS A 63 6.99 10.64 -0.70
C HIS A 63 7.61 9.30 -1.11
N SER A 64 8.72 8.93 -0.48
CA SER A 64 9.35 7.61 -0.64
C SER A 64 8.67 6.55 0.21
N TYR A 65 7.33 6.54 0.24
CA TYR A 65 6.56 5.55 1.00
C TYR A 65 6.94 4.13 0.52
N PRO A 66 7.22 3.18 1.42
CA PRO A 66 7.70 1.86 1.05
C PRO A 66 6.59 0.97 0.48
N ALA A 67 6.99 -0.11 -0.21
CA ALA A 67 6.08 -1.19 -0.66
C ALA A 67 4.86 -0.70 -1.48
N ARG A 68 5.12 0.10 -2.52
CA ARG A 68 4.10 0.59 -3.47
C ARG A 68 4.16 -0.20 -4.76
N PHE A 69 3.01 -0.52 -5.35
CA PHE A 69 2.97 -0.94 -6.75
C PHE A 69 3.14 0.24 -7.71
N ILE A 70 3.56 -0.07 -8.94
CA ILE A 70 3.82 0.90 -10.00
C ILE A 70 2.50 1.49 -10.56
N PRO A 71 2.49 2.75 -11.03
CA PRO A 71 1.28 3.39 -11.56
C PRO A 71 0.63 2.67 -12.75
N GLN A 72 1.42 1.97 -13.56
CA GLN A 72 0.93 1.27 -14.74
C GLN A 72 -0.08 0.15 -14.40
N ILE A 73 -0.02 -0.43 -13.20
CA ILE A 73 -0.99 -1.44 -12.78
C ILE A 73 -2.40 -0.84 -12.66
N PRO A 74 -2.68 0.10 -11.75
CA PRO A 74 -4.02 0.68 -11.67
C PRO A 74 -4.41 1.40 -12.95
N LEU A 75 -3.48 2.07 -13.65
CA LEU A 75 -3.77 2.72 -14.93
C LEU A 75 -4.38 1.75 -15.95
N SER A 76 -3.79 0.57 -16.11
CA SER A 76 -4.30 -0.47 -17.03
C SER A 76 -5.74 -0.84 -16.72
N PHE A 77 -6.04 -1.14 -15.45
CA PHE A 77 -7.40 -1.56 -15.07
C PHE A 77 -8.41 -0.41 -15.13
N ILE A 78 -8.00 0.80 -14.73
CA ILE A 78 -8.85 2.01 -14.81
C ILE A 78 -9.22 2.27 -16.28
N LYS A 79 -8.25 2.20 -17.20
CA LYS A 79 -8.50 2.46 -18.62
C LYS A 79 -9.36 1.40 -19.29
N LEU A 80 -9.11 0.12 -18.99
CA LEU A 80 -9.81 -1.00 -19.65
C LEU A 80 -11.19 -1.31 -19.07
N PHE A 81 -11.44 -1.04 -17.79
CA PHE A 81 -12.66 -1.50 -17.10
C PHE A 81 -13.49 -0.41 -16.45
N THR A 82 -13.12 0.87 -16.63
CA THR A 82 -13.95 2.00 -16.18
C THR A 82 -14.11 3.09 -17.22
N LYS A 83 -15.20 3.83 -17.10
CA LYS A 83 -15.48 5.06 -17.86
C LYS A 83 -15.16 6.30 -17.02
N GLU A 84 -15.05 7.45 -17.67
CA GLU A 84 -14.95 8.72 -16.93
C GLU A 84 -16.15 8.89 -15.99
N ASN A 85 -15.91 9.51 -14.83
CA ASN A 85 -16.86 9.68 -13.72
C ASN A 85 -17.30 8.40 -12.98
N GLU A 86 -16.92 7.20 -13.44
CA GLU A 86 -17.06 5.99 -12.63
C GLU A 86 -16.12 6.04 -11.41
N THR A 87 -16.44 5.25 -10.38
CA THR A 87 -15.77 5.34 -9.08
C THR A 87 -14.82 4.16 -8.85
N VAL A 88 -13.54 4.47 -8.62
CA VAL A 88 -12.48 3.50 -8.30
C VAL A 88 -12.23 3.50 -6.79
N LEU A 89 -12.14 2.33 -6.18
CA LEU A 89 -11.81 2.16 -4.76
C LEU A 89 -10.43 1.52 -4.59
N ASP A 90 -9.68 2.03 -3.63
CA ASP A 90 -8.55 1.34 -3.03
C ASP A 90 -8.77 1.26 -1.50
N PRO A 91 -9.17 0.09 -0.96
CA PRO A 91 -9.51 -0.06 0.45
C PRO A 91 -8.30 -0.09 1.40
N MET A 92 -7.08 -0.19 0.86
CA MET A 92 -5.80 -0.18 1.58
C MET A 92 -4.80 0.68 0.77
N CYS A 93 -5.14 1.95 0.60
CA CYS A 93 -4.58 2.78 -0.46
C CYS A 93 -3.11 3.13 -0.33
N GLY A 94 -2.49 2.94 0.84
CA GLY A 94 -1.14 3.36 1.11
C GLY A 94 -0.96 4.83 0.72
N CYS A 95 0.05 5.13 -0.09
CA CYS A 95 0.29 6.50 -0.57
C CYS A 95 -0.60 6.93 -1.78
N GLY A 96 -1.60 6.15 -2.16
CA GLY A 96 -2.64 6.56 -3.11
C GLY A 96 -2.24 6.44 -4.58
N THR A 97 -1.49 5.41 -4.98
CA THR A 97 -1.14 5.21 -6.40
C THR A 97 -2.40 5.04 -7.25
N THR A 98 -3.36 4.22 -6.83
CA THR A 98 -4.66 4.06 -7.52
C THR A 98 -5.43 5.37 -7.63
N LEU A 99 -5.46 6.17 -6.56
CA LEU A 99 -6.22 7.43 -6.54
C LEU A 99 -5.61 8.48 -7.47
N VAL A 100 -4.29 8.59 -7.54
CA VAL A 100 -3.64 9.50 -8.49
C VAL A 100 -3.95 9.09 -9.93
N GLU A 101 -3.86 7.81 -10.25
CA GLU A 101 -4.17 7.34 -11.61
C GLU A 101 -5.64 7.51 -11.98
N ALA A 102 -6.56 7.31 -11.02
CA ALA A 102 -7.98 7.61 -11.21
C ALA A 102 -8.19 9.11 -11.47
N PHE A 103 -7.55 9.97 -10.66
CA PHE A 103 -7.64 11.42 -10.78
C PHE A 103 -7.10 11.92 -12.13
N LEU A 104 -5.94 11.44 -12.56
CA LEU A 104 -5.32 11.77 -13.85
C LEU A 104 -6.17 11.34 -15.06
N ASN A 105 -7.08 10.39 -14.86
CA ASN A 105 -7.94 9.85 -15.89
C ASN A 105 -9.41 10.23 -15.70
N ASN A 106 -9.76 11.30 -14.96
CA ASN A 106 -11.14 11.76 -14.79
C ASN A 106 -12.10 10.70 -14.19
N ARG A 107 -11.59 9.83 -13.29
CA ARG A 107 -12.42 8.91 -12.50
C ARG A 107 -12.60 9.46 -11.10
N ASN A 108 -13.79 9.28 -10.53
CA ASN A 108 -13.98 9.50 -9.11
C ASN A 108 -13.18 8.43 -8.35
N SER A 109 -12.70 8.75 -7.15
CA SER A 109 -11.98 7.77 -6.35
C SER A 109 -12.24 7.86 -4.86
N ILE A 110 -12.20 6.69 -4.22
CA ILE A 110 -12.26 6.54 -2.78
C ILE A 110 -11.01 5.76 -2.35
N GLY A 111 -10.29 6.28 -1.36
CA GLY A 111 -9.14 5.63 -0.76
C GLY A 111 -9.39 5.44 0.72
N ASN A 112 -9.15 4.24 1.23
CA ASN A 112 -9.18 3.95 2.66
C ASN A 112 -7.80 3.42 3.08
N ASP A 113 -7.27 3.91 4.19
CA ASP A 113 -6.11 3.29 4.84
C ASP A 113 -6.17 3.55 6.34
N PHE A 114 -5.70 2.60 7.14
CA PHE A 114 -5.65 2.77 8.60
C PHE A 114 -4.47 3.64 9.02
N ASN A 115 -3.44 3.76 8.18
CA ASN A 115 -2.29 4.61 8.43
C ASN A 115 -2.62 6.09 8.14
N PRO A 116 -2.65 6.96 9.16
CA PRO A 116 -2.97 8.38 8.96
C PRO A 116 -1.92 9.12 8.11
N LEU A 117 -0.66 8.64 8.09
CA LEU A 117 0.35 9.21 7.21
C LEU A 117 0.06 8.87 5.74
N ALA A 118 -0.38 7.64 5.49
CA ALA A 118 -0.71 7.16 4.15
C ALA A 118 -1.89 7.95 3.55
N THR A 119 -2.93 8.19 4.36
CA THR A 119 -4.09 9.00 3.96
C THR A 119 -3.73 10.48 3.76
N LEU A 120 -2.91 11.08 4.62
CA LEU A 120 -2.40 12.44 4.41
C LEU A 120 -1.64 12.57 3.07
N ILE A 121 -0.71 11.64 2.79
CA ILE A 121 0.04 11.63 1.53
C ILE A 121 -0.90 11.49 0.34
N THR A 122 -1.87 10.56 0.42
CA THR A 122 -2.86 10.32 -0.63
C THR A 122 -3.70 11.57 -0.91
N LYS A 123 -4.17 12.26 0.14
CA LYS A 123 -4.92 13.51 0.02
C LYS A 123 -4.10 14.57 -0.72
N VAL A 124 -2.88 14.86 -0.26
CA VAL A 124 -2.03 15.88 -0.90
C VAL A 124 -1.71 15.57 -2.35
N LYS A 125 -1.51 14.28 -2.70
CA LYS A 125 -1.23 13.86 -4.08
C LYS A 125 -2.41 14.02 -5.04
N THR A 126 -3.62 14.23 -4.52
CA THR A 126 -4.88 14.34 -5.28
C THR A 126 -5.60 15.68 -5.07
N THR A 127 -4.97 16.63 -4.39
CA THR A 127 -5.48 17.99 -4.19
C THR A 127 -4.67 19.00 -5.01
N LEU A 128 -5.33 19.72 -5.91
CA LEU A 128 -4.71 20.86 -6.61
C LEU A 128 -4.73 22.10 -5.72
N ILE A 129 -3.64 22.86 -5.73
CA ILE A 129 -3.48 24.11 -4.98
C ILE A 129 -3.21 25.21 -6.00
N ASN A 130 -3.92 26.33 -5.89
CA ASN A 130 -3.79 27.45 -6.82
C ASN A 130 -2.50 28.25 -6.59
N GLU A 131 -2.11 29.08 -7.57
CA GLU A 131 -0.86 29.85 -7.48
C GLU A 131 -0.87 30.88 -6.35
N ASP A 132 -2.02 31.42 -5.96
CA ASP A 132 -2.15 32.44 -4.90
C ASP A 132 -1.85 31.86 -3.52
N GLU A 133 -2.38 30.67 -3.25
CA GLU A 133 -2.05 29.88 -2.06
C GLU A 133 -0.54 29.60 -2.00
N PHE A 134 0.08 29.18 -3.11
CA PHE A 134 1.53 29.00 -3.14
C PHE A 134 2.31 30.30 -2.94
N ARG A 135 1.84 31.44 -3.47
CA ARG A 135 2.48 32.74 -3.22
C ARG A 135 2.43 33.09 -1.73
N TYR A 136 1.31 32.86 -1.06
CA TYR A 136 1.19 33.03 0.38
C TYR A 136 2.12 32.06 1.14
N PHE A 137 2.11 30.77 0.80
CA PHE A 137 2.92 29.76 1.50
C PHE A 137 4.42 30.07 1.40
N ASN A 138 4.90 30.42 0.21
CA ASN A 138 6.29 30.79 0.00
C ASN A 138 6.70 32.05 0.81
N LYS A 139 5.80 33.03 0.97
CA LYS A 139 6.05 34.19 1.84
C LYS A 139 6.14 33.78 3.31
N LYS A 140 5.24 32.90 3.78
CA LYS A 140 5.29 32.37 5.16
C LYS A 140 6.58 31.61 5.44
N LEU A 141 6.98 30.72 4.52
CA LEU A 141 8.23 29.97 4.64
C LEU A 141 9.47 30.86 4.61
N ALA A 142 9.45 31.97 3.87
CA ALA A 142 10.57 32.92 3.81
C ALA A 142 10.82 33.66 5.14
N VAL A 143 9.78 33.80 5.97
CA VAL A 143 9.85 34.44 7.30
C VAL A 143 9.79 33.43 8.46
N MET A 144 9.97 32.14 8.16
CA MET A 144 10.01 31.07 9.16
C MET A 144 10.99 31.41 10.29
N LYS A 145 10.54 31.21 11.54
CA LYS A 145 11.29 31.59 12.75
C LYS A 145 12.69 31.00 12.73
N ARG A 146 13.68 31.79 13.12
CA ARG A 146 15.07 31.31 13.24
C ARG A 146 15.25 30.60 14.57
N TYR A 147 16.29 29.76 14.62
CA TYR A 147 16.69 28.95 15.78
C TYR A 147 16.70 29.67 17.14
N LEU A 148 16.95 30.98 17.14
CA LEU A 148 17.11 31.78 18.35
C LEU A 148 15.79 32.02 19.09
N ASP A 149 14.64 31.86 18.43
CA ASP A 149 13.32 32.21 18.98
C ASP A 149 12.54 31.00 19.55
N LEU A 150 13.18 29.83 19.67
CA LEU A 150 12.51 28.57 20.05
C LEU A 150 12.50 28.32 21.56
N ASP A 151 11.39 27.78 22.08
CA ASP A 151 11.30 27.35 23.49
C ASP A 151 12.12 26.07 23.70
N TYR A 152 13.34 26.24 24.21
CA TYR A 152 14.26 25.14 24.51
C TYR A 152 13.66 24.07 25.43
N ARG A 153 12.67 24.40 26.27
CA ARG A 153 12.00 23.39 27.12
C ARG A 153 11.20 22.39 26.29
N ARG A 154 10.48 22.86 25.25
CA ARG A 154 9.76 21.99 24.31
C ARG A 154 10.72 21.07 23.55
N VAL A 155 11.87 21.62 23.14
CA VAL A 155 12.93 20.85 22.46
C VAL A 155 13.43 19.72 23.37
N ASP A 156 13.70 19.99 24.63
CA ASP A 156 14.18 19.00 25.59
C ASP A 156 13.11 17.94 25.93
N GLU A 157 11.85 18.34 26.10
CA GLU A 157 10.72 17.40 26.26
C GLU A 157 10.62 16.44 25.06
N ARG A 158 10.77 16.95 23.83
CA ARG A 158 10.69 16.13 22.63
C ARG A 158 11.86 15.14 22.51
N ILE A 159 13.06 15.55 22.90
CA ILE A 159 14.24 14.67 22.98
C ILE A 159 13.96 13.49 23.93
N ASN A 160 13.36 13.78 25.09
CA ASN A 160 13.09 12.76 26.11
C ASN A 160 12.05 11.72 25.66
N ASN A 161 11.18 12.09 24.72
CA ASN A 161 10.13 11.22 24.18
C ASN A 161 10.56 10.41 22.93
N LEU A 162 11.83 10.48 22.49
CA LEU A 162 12.30 9.73 21.32
C LEU A 162 12.57 8.23 21.61
N PRO A 163 12.19 7.32 20.71
CA PRO A 163 12.15 5.88 21.01
C PRO A 163 13.48 5.07 21.04
N ASN A 164 14.69 5.65 20.91
CA ASN A 164 15.98 4.93 21.16
C ASN A 164 17.22 5.87 21.20
N ARG A 165 18.33 5.43 21.83
CA ARG A 165 19.65 6.12 21.91
C ARG A 165 20.44 6.24 20.59
N LYS A 166 20.26 5.35 19.60
CA LYS A 166 20.92 5.51 18.29
C LYS A 166 20.28 6.65 17.48
N VAL A 167 18.98 6.86 17.69
CA VAL A 167 18.14 7.80 16.96
C VAL A 167 18.29 9.22 17.52
N SER A 168 18.53 9.36 18.82
CA SER A 168 18.89 10.66 19.43
C SER A 168 20.15 11.28 18.82
N LYS A 169 21.01 10.49 18.15
CA LYS A 169 22.15 11.03 17.39
C LYS A 169 21.74 11.74 16.10
N ILE A 170 20.67 11.26 15.45
CA ILE A 170 20.08 11.87 14.24
C ILE A 170 19.33 13.14 14.63
N PHE A 171 18.42 13.01 15.60
CA PHE A 171 17.62 14.12 16.12
C PHE A 171 18.33 14.82 17.29
N ASN A 172 19.49 15.42 17.00
CA ASN A 172 20.16 16.29 17.97
C ASN A 172 19.38 17.61 18.15
N ARG A 173 19.75 18.41 19.16
CA ARG A 173 19.10 19.70 19.49
C ARG A 173 18.96 20.66 18.30
N VAL A 174 19.92 20.66 17.37
CA VAL A 174 19.86 21.52 16.17
C VAL A 174 18.78 21.02 15.22
N VAL A 175 18.79 19.72 14.88
CA VAL A 175 17.80 19.07 13.99
C VAL A 175 16.38 19.19 14.57
N ILE A 176 16.20 18.70 15.80
CA ILE A 176 15.48 19.38 16.86
C ILE A 176 14.64 20.61 16.50
N SER A 177 15.30 21.70 16.81
CA SER A 177 14.89 23.07 16.61
C SER A 177 14.49 23.36 15.16
N LYS A 178 15.14 22.74 14.17
CA LYS A 178 14.84 22.98 12.74
C LYS A 178 13.42 22.50 12.44
N LEU A 179 13.14 21.26 12.83
CA LEU A 179 11.86 20.61 12.62
C LEU A 179 10.72 21.27 13.41
N GLU A 180 11.00 21.79 14.62
CA GLU A 180 10.02 22.57 15.38
C GLU A 180 9.66 23.88 14.68
N SER A 181 10.64 24.63 14.17
CA SER A 181 10.35 25.88 13.48
C SER A 181 9.46 25.66 12.25
N ILE A 182 9.73 24.60 11.49
CA ILE A 182 8.88 24.18 10.37
C ILE A 182 7.48 23.85 10.88
N ARG A 183 7.36 23.00 11.92
CA ARG A 183 6.07 22.59 12.47
C ARG A 183 5.23 23.77 12.96
N GLU A 184 5.80 24.70 13.73
CA GLU A 184 5.08 25.88 14.22
C GLU A 184 4.64 26.78 13.06
N THR A 185 5.48 26.96 12.03
CA THR A 185 5.09 27.70 10.81
C THR A 185 3.92 27.05 10.08
N LEU A 186 3.88 25.70 10.01
CA LEU A 186 2.75 24.97 9.44
C LEU A 186 1.48 25.14 10.30
N LEU A 187 1.61 25.14 11.62
CA LEU A 187 0.48 25.39 12.51
C LEU A 187 -0.09 26.80 12.31
N ASP A 188 0.74 27.83 12.18
CA ASP A 188 0.30 29.20 11.86
C ASP A 188 -0.48 29.22 10.54
N VAL A 189 0.03 28.54 9.49
CA VAL A 189 -0.66 28.39 8.19
C VAL A 189 -2.04 27.74 8.35
N LYS A 190 -2.15 26.71 9.20
CA LYS A 190 -3.43 26.06 9.51
C LYS A 190 -4.39 26.97 10.26
N GLU A 191 -3.91 27.68 11.28
CA GLU A 191 -4.71 28.62 12.09
C GLU A 191 -5.25 29.79 11.25
N GLU A 192 -4.50 30.20 10.24
CA GLU A 192 -4.92 31.21 9.25
C GLU A 192 -5.90 30.67 8.20
N GLY A 193 -6.29 29.39 8.27
CA GLY A 193 -7.33 28.78 7.45
C GLY A 193 -6.84 28.03 6.20
N HIS A 194 -5.52 27.94 5.99
CA HIS A 194 -4.93 27.34 4.80
C HIS A 194 -4.66 25.83 4.98
N ASN A 195 -5.73 25.04 5.11
CA ASN A 195 -5.64 23.61 5.43
C ASN A 195 -4.89 22.77 4.38
N ASP A 196 -5.07 23.04 3.08
CA ASP A 196 -4.40 22.27 2.03
C ASP A 196 -2.90 22.56 1.97
N LEU A 197 -2.48 23.79 2.30
CA LEU A 197 -1.07 24.15 2.46
C LEU A 197 -0.45 23.53 3.71
N PHE A 198 -1.21 23.48 4.81
CA PHE A 198 -0.80 22.75 6.01
C PHE A 198 -0.55 21.27 5.71
N ASP A 199 -1.47 20.61 5.01
CA ASP A 199 -1.33 19.21 4.63
C ASP A 199 -0.14 18.99 3.68
N LEU A 200 0.01 19.84 2.65
CA LEU A 200 1.16 19.80 1.74
C LEU A 200 2.49 19.97 2.48
N GLY A 201 2.55 20.93 3.40
CA GLY A 201 3.69 21.14 4.28
C GLY A 201 3.96 19.94 5.18
N GLY A 202 2.93 19.30 5.72
CA GLY A 202 3.04 18.08 6.51
C GLY A 202 3.66 16.92 5.72
N VAL A 203 3.26 16.73 4.46
CA VAL A 203 3.86 15.72 3.57
C VAL A 203 5.31 16.07 3.22
N ALA A 204 5.61 17.34 2.97
CA ALA A 204 6.99 17.78 2.73
C ALA A 204 7.87 17.55 3.97
N LEU A 205 7.38 17.87 5.17
CA LEU A 205 8.06 17.62 6.44
C LEU A 205 8.30 16.12 6.65
N SER A 206 7.28 15.29 6.40
CA SER A 206 7.41 13.83 6.43
C SER A 206 8.51 13.33 5.49
N SER A 207 8.53 13.80 4.24
CA SER A 207 9.56 13.41 3.28
C SER A 207 10.96 13.84 3.73
N THR A 208 11.10 15.00 4.38
CA THR A 208 12.37 15.45 4.96
C THR A 208 12.82 14.53 6.09
N ILE A 209 11.91 14.17 7.02
CA ILE A 209 12.20 13.25 8.12
C ILE A 209 12.62 11.88 7.60
N TRP A 210 11.91 11.36 6.59
CA TRP A 210 12.28 10.09 5.95
C TRP A 210 13.72 10.13 5.44
N SER A 211 14.09 11.19 4.70
CA SER A 211 15.45 11.35 4.19
C SER A 211 16.50 11.55 5.28
N LEU A 212 16.18 12.18 6.41
CA LEU A 212 17.09 12.30 7.56
C LEU A 212 17.35 10.95 8.22
N VAL A 213 16.31 10.13 8.38
CA VAL A 213 16.42 8.79 8.98
C VAL A 213 17.25 7.86 8.10
N GLU A 214 17.07 7.91 6.78
CA GLU A 214 17.81 7.05 5.83
C GLU A 214 19.27 7.48 5.64
N ASN A 215 19.56 8.79 5.58
CA ASN A 215 20.90 9.29 5.20
C ASN A 215 21.78 9.72 6.39
N GLY A 216 21.23 9.90 7.60
CA GLY A 216 21.99 10.23 8.81
C GLY A 216 22.35 11.72 8.98
N ASN A 217 23.46 11.99 9.70
CA ASN A 217 23.83 13.33 10.18
C ASN A 217 24.52 14.22 9.12
N GLY A 218 24.36 15.55 9.23
CA GLY A 218 25.09 16.53 8.44
C GLY A 218 24.30 17.22 7.32
N ILE A 219 22.97 17.06 7.30
CA ILE A 219 22.10 17.57 6.23
C ILE A 219 21.34 18.81 6.71
N ASP A 220 21.26 19.83 5.86
CA ASP A 220 20.50 21.04 6.15
C ASP A 220 18.99 20.80 6.00
N VAL A 221 18.32 20.59 7.15
CA VAL A 221 16.88 20.29 7.23
C VAL A 221 16.02 21.35 6.53
N ASP A 222 16.40 22.64 6.65
CA ASP A 222 15.62 23.75 6.09
C ASP A 222 15.66 23.69 4.56
N ASP A 223 16.86 23.54 3.99
CA ASP A 223 17.05 23.40 2.55
C ASP A 223 16.36 22.16 1.99
N MET A 224 16.43 21.01 2.68
CA MET A 224 15.70 19.80 2.28
C MET A 224 14.20 20.03 2.21
N PHE A 225 13.63 20.62 3.26
CA PHE A 225 12.20 20.90 3.34
C PHE A 225 11.76 21.89 2.26
N LEU A 226 12.47 23.02 2.10
CA LEU A 226 12.16 24.03 1.10
C LEU A 226 12.29 23.49 -0.33
N LYS A 227 13.34 22.71 -0.62
CA LYS A 227 13.50 22.01 -1.91
C LYS A 227 12.34 21.04 -2.15
N LYS A 228 11.89 20.33 -1.11
CA LYS A 228 10.78 19.40 -1.22
C LYS A 228 9.47 20.12 -1.53
N VAL A 229 9.14 21.19 -0.80
CA VAL A 229 7.96 22.04 -1.07
C VAL A 229 8.00 22.57 -2.49
N LYS A 230 9.13 23.12 -2.93
CA LYS A 230 9.29 23.65 -4.30
C LYS A 230 9.09 22.57 -5.36
N SER A 231 9.62 21.37 -5.13
CA SER A 231 9.42 20.22 -6.02
C SER A 231 7.94 19.84 -6.13
N MET A 232 7.25 19.74 -4.99
CA MET A 232 5.81 19.41 -4.93
C MET A 232 4.96 20.48 -5.60
N GLN A 233 5.24 21.77 -5.38
CA GLN A 233 4.59 22.88 -6.05
C GLN A 233 4.74 22.78 -7.58
N ASN A 234 5.96 22.51 -8.07
CA ASN A 234 6.20 22.38 -9.51
C ASN A 234 5.39 21.23 -10.13
N ASP A 235 5.28 20.09 -9.44
CA ASP A 235 4.55 18.95 -9.94
C ASP A 235 3.02 19.15 -9.87
N LEU A 236 2.49 19.82 -8.85
CA LEU A 236 1.08 20.25 -8.81
C LEU A 236 0.76 21.25 -9.92
N ASN A 237 1.65 22.22 -10.19
CA ASN A 237 1.48 23.17 -11.28
C ASN A 237 1.49 22.48 -12.66
N LYS A 238 2.28 21.41 -12.84
CA LYS A 238 2.22 20.57 -14.06
C LYS A 238 0.90 19.81 -14.13
N MET A 239 0.47 19.20 -13.01
CA MET A 239 -0.76 18.43 -12.93
C MET A 239 -1.99 19.29 -13.25
N ALA A 240 -2.06 20.50 -12.70
CA ALA A 240 -3.15 21.45 -12.93
C ALA A 240 -3.30 21.87 -14.41
N LYS A 241 -2.22 21.81 -15.20
CA LYS A 241 -2.26 22.10 -16.65
C LYS A 241 -2.85 20.95 -17.47
N ILE A 242 -2.83 19.73 -16.94
CA ILE A 242 -3.29 18.51 -17.62
C ILE A 242 -4.77 18.24 -17.30
N ILE A 243 -5.17 18.51 -16.05
CA ILE A 243 -6.52 18.25 -15.55
C ILE A 243 -7.48 19.34 -16.04
N LYS A 244 -8.50 18.94 -16.81
CA LYS A 244 -9.55 19.83 -17.30
C LYS A 244 -10.74 19.93 -16.35
N THR A 245 -11.10 18.80 -15.76
CA THR A 245 -12.22 18.66 -14.82
C THR A 245 -11.69 17.94 -13.59
N ILE A 246 -11.95 18.48 -12.40
CA ILE A 246 -11.49 17.90 -11.14
C ILE A 246 -12.46 16.78 -10.75
N PRO A 247 -12.06 15.50 -10.76
CA PRO A 247 -12.93 14.42 -10.31
C PRO A 247 -13.06 14.42 -8.78
N GLY A 248 -14.14 13.81 -8.28
CA GLY A 248 -14.37 13.66 -6.84
C GLY A 248 -13.38 12.66 -6.22
N VAL A 249 -12.69 13.09 -5.17
CA VAL A 249 -11.79 12.24 -4.39
C VAL A 249 -12.20 12.26 -2.92
N ARG A 250 -12.35 11.08 -2.32
CA ARG A 250 -12.60 10.91 -0.90
C ARG A 250 -11.52 10.03 -0.28
N VAL A 251 -10.77 10.58 0.68
CA VAL A 251 -9.76 9.83 1.43
C VAL A 251 -10.25 9.60 2.85
N ILE A 252 -10.24 8.35 3.31
CA ILE A 252 -10.76 7.91 4.59
C ILE A 252 -9.63 7.31 5.40
N CYS A 253 -9.41 7.82 6.61
CA CYS A 253 -8.54 7.18 7.61
C CYS A 253 -9.39 6.19 8.41
N GLY A 254 -9.38 4.93 8.00
CA GLY A 254 -10.32 3.92 8.47
C GLY A 254 -9.84 2.48 8.28
N ASP A 255 -10.52 1.55 8.94
CA ASP A 255 -10.20 0.13 8.89
C ASP A 255 -10.81 -0.53 7.64
N ALA A 256 -9.98 -1.21 6.84
CA ALA A 256 -10.43 -1.92 5.63
C ALA A 256 -11.41 -3.06 5.92
N ARG A 257 -11.43 -3.57 7.16
CA ARG A 257 -12.37 -4.59 7.65
C ARG A 257 -13.76 -4.02 7.92
N LYS A 258 -13.93 -2.69 7.85
CA LYS A 258 -15.20 -1.97 8.02
C LYS A 258 -15.17 -0.64 7.23
N LEU A 259 -15.52 -0.71 5.95
CA LEU A 259 -15.44 0.44 5.04
C LEU A 259 -16.61 1.40 5.24
N ASP A 260 -16.32 2.69 5.44
CA ASP A 260 -17.32 3.78 5.40
C ASP A 260 -17.67 4.18 3.96
N VAL A 261 -18.18 3.20 3.21
CA VAL A 261 -18.53 3.29 1.79
C VAL A 261 -19.88 2.61 1.56
N LYS A 262 -20.71 3.20 0.71
CA LYS A 262 -22.05 2.69 0.40
C LYS A 262 -21.97 1.36 -0.35
N ASN A 263 -22.95 0.49 -0.11
CA ASN A 263 -23.11 -0.75 -0.89
C ASN A 263 -23.25 -0.42 -2.38
N ASP A 264 -22.74 -1.32 -3.25
CA ASP A 264 -22.93 -1.29 -4.70
C ASP A 264 -22.65 0.09 -5.36
N SER A 265 -21.64 0.79 -4.84
CA SER A 265 -21.29 2.16 -5.26
C SER A 265 -19.99 2.26 -6.04
N ILE A 266 -19.21 1.18 -6.10
CA ILE A 266 -17.89 1.15 -6.72
C ILE A 266 -17.92 0.39 -8.06
N ASP A 267 -17.20 0.91 -9.05
CA ASP A 267 -17.09 0.36 -10.40
C ASP A 267 -15.82 -0.47 -10.63
N LEU A 268 -14.77 -0.24 -9.84
CA LEU A 268 -13.53 -1.00 -9.90
C LEU A 268 -12.81 -0.92 -8.54
N ILE A 269 -12.27 -2.04 -8.07
CA ILE A 269 -11.32 -2.07 -6.95
C ILE A 269 -9.93 -2.41 -7.51
N VAL A 270 -8.92 -1.59 -7.18
CA VAL A 270 -7.51 -1.92 -7.41
C VAL A 270 -6.71 -1.61 -6.17
N THR A 271 -6.09 -2.62 -5.59
CA THR A 271 -5.39 -2.50 -4.31
C THR A 271 -4.20 -3.43 -4.20
N SER A 272 -3.38 -3.19 -3.18
CA SER A 272 -2.30 -4.08 -2.76
C SER A 272 -2.28 -4.12 -1.24
N PRO A 273 -2.85 -5.18 -0.63
CA PRO A 273 -2.88 -5.32 0.82
C PRO A 273 -1.46 -5.47 1.36
N PRO A 274 -1.23 -5.19 2.65
CA PRO A 274 0.06 -5.48 3.29
C PRO A 274 0.39 -6.97 3.16
N TYR A 275 1.61 -7.33 2.77
CA TYR A 275 1.99 -8.73 2.62
C TYR A 275 2.41 -9.31 3.98
N VAL A 276 1.88 -10.49 4.33
CA VAL A 276 2.21 -11.14 5.60
C VAL A 276 3.71 -11.35 5.75
N ASN A 277 4.26 -10.90 6.88
CA ASN A 277 5.69 -11.00 7.19
C ASN A 277 6.61 -10.33 6.14
N ALA A 278 6.12 -9.33 5.40
CA ALA A 278 6.95 -8.55 4.49
C ALA A 278 7.50 -7.30 5.17
N LEU A 279 6.65 -6.38 5.64
CA LEU A 279 7.07 -5.07 6.14
C LEU A 279 6.37 -4.74 7.46
N ASP A 280 7.12 -4.10 8.35
CA ASP A 280 6.60 -3.55 9.61
C ASP A 280 6.38 -2.03 9.40
N TYR A 281 5.14 -1.67 9.02
CA TYR A 281 4.78 -0.30 8.66
C TYR A 281 4.84 0.64 9.86
N TYR A 282 4.48 0.17 11.07
CA TYR A 282 4.59 1.01 12.27
C TYR A 282 6.05 1.41 12.48
N ARG A 283 7.01 0.48 12.36
CA ARG A 283 8.44 0.80 12.53
C ARG A 283 8.94 1.76 11.46
N ALA A 284 8.52 1.54 10.21
CA ALA A 284 8.94 2.37 9.09
C ALA A 284 8.47 3.83 9.22
N HIS A 285 7.27 4.05 9.75
CA HIS A 285 6.64 5.38 9.78
C HIS A 285 6.60 6.05 11.16
N MET A 286 7.04 5.37 12.22
CA MET A 286 6.97 5.85 13.61
C MET A 286 7.48 7.28 13.77
N TYR A 287 8.63 7.63 13.16
CA TYR A 287 9.20 8.98 13.30
C TYR A 287 8.37 10.03 12.58
N ASN A 288 7.93 9.74 11.37
CA ASN A 288 7.08 10.63 10.59
C ASN A 288 5.78 10.92 11.35
N MET A 289 5.15 9.87 11.90
CA MET A 289 3.93 9.98 12.69
C MET A 289 4.16 10.78 13.98
N LEU A 290 5.24 10.53 14.71
CA LEU A 290 5.60 11.29 15.91
C LEU A 290 5.78 12.78 15.62
N TRP A 291 6.42 13.13 14.51
CA TRP A 291 6.67 14.53 14.14
C TRP A 291 5.41 15.27 13.71
N LEU A 292 4.49 14.55 13.06
CA LEU A 292 3.21 15.07 12.62
C LEU A 292 2.11 15.00 13.70
N GLY A 293 2.43 14.50 14.91
CA GLY A 293 1.46 14.40 16.00
C GLY A 293 0.37 13.35 15.76
N MET A 294 0.68 12.29 15.03
CA MET A 294 -0.22 11.17 14.73
C MET A 294 -0.09 10.06 15.78
N ASP A 295 -1.18 9.37 16.08
CA ASP A 295 -1.22 8.26 17.03
C ASP A 295 -0.65 6.97 16.42
N PHE A 296 0.66 6.79 16.54
CA PHE A 296 1.35 5.59 16.07
C PHE A 296 1.09 4.36 16.96
N ASP A 297 0.68 4.55 18.22
CA ASP A 297 0.38 3.44 19.14
C ASP A 297 -0.94 2.77 18.76
N LEU A 298 -1.95 3.56 18.40
CA LEU A 298 -3.20 3.07 17.84
C LEU A 298 -2.96 2.34 16.52
N PHE A 299 -2.13 2.92 15.63
CA PHE A 299 -1.74 2.30 14.37
C PHE A 299 -1.10 0.92 14.57
N ARG A 300 -0.08 0.85 15.43
CA ARG A 300 0.63 -0.39 15.76
C ARG A 300 -0.29 -1.52 16.24
N LYS A 301 -1.37 -1.20 16.98
CA LYS A 301 -2.28 -2.21 17.55
C LYS A 301 -3.21 -2.84 16.52
N HIS A 302 -3.53 -2.13 15.44
CA HIS A 302 -4.57 -2.52 14.50
C HIS A 302 -4.06 -2.75 13.07
N GLU A 303 -2.77 -2.52 12.80
CA GLU A 303 -2.15 -2.81 11.50
C GLU A 303 -2.36 -4.30 11.12
N ILE A 304 -2.70 -4.53 9.84
CA ILE A 304 -2.87 -5.88 9.30
C ILE A 304 -1.48 -6.45 8.97
N GLY A 305 -1.20 -7.66 9.45
CA GLY A 305 0.07 -8.35 9.20
C GLY A 305 1.26 -7.85 10.03
N GLY A 306 0.99 -7.08 11.09
CA GLY A 306 2.00 -6.54 12.01
C GLY A 306 2.81 -7.57 12.78
N HIS A 307 4.08 -7.25 13.08
CA HIS A 307 5.09 -8.22 13.55
C HIS A 307 5.15 -8.41 15.08
N SER A 308 4.27 -7.75 15.84
CA SER A 308 4.42 -7.61 17.30
C SER A 308 3.64 -8.65 18.12
N HIS A 309 2.83 -9.48 17.49
CA HIS A 309 2.03 -10.52 18.14
C HIS A 309 2.39 -11.89 17.54
N PHE A 310 2.64 -12.91 18.38
CA PHE A 310 3.00 -14.30 17.99
C PHE A 310 4.46 -14.61 17.59
N ILE A 311 5.43 -14.14 18.37
CA ILE A 311 6.87 -14.49 18.17
C ILE A 311 7.12 -16.01 18.28
N ILE A 312 6.38 -16.72 19.14
CA ILE A 312 6.61 -18.15 19.44
C ILE A 312 6.15 -19.07 18.29
N ASN A 313 4.96 -18.81 17.74
CA ASN A 313 4.41 -19.57 16.63
C ASN A 313 3.90 -18.61 15.55
N ARG A 314 4.75 -18.38 14.55
CA ARG A 314 4.47 -17.42 13.48
C ARG A 314 3.31 -17.85 12.58
N PHE A 315 2.93 -19.13 12.50
CA PHE A 315 1.77 -19.53 11.70
C PHE A 315 0.44 -19.01 12.26
N ARG A 316 0.40 -18.61 13.54
CA ARG A 316 -0.74 -17.88 14.10
C ARG A 316 -0.91 -16.48 13.50
N LEU A 317 0.20 -15.79 13.21
CA LEU A 317 0.19 -14.54 12.45
C LEU A 317 -0.40 -14.74 11.05
N LEU A 318 -0.11 -15.87 10.39
CA LEU A 318 -0.72 -16.18 9.09
C LEU A 318 -2.24 -16.37 9.22
N SER A 319 -2.71 -17.09 10.23
CA SER A 319 -4.14 -17.28 10.45
C SER A 319 -4.87 -15.96 10.73
N GLU A 320 -4.33 -15.13 11.63
CA GLU A 320 -4.85 -13.78 11.92
C GLU A 320 -4.91 -12.93 10.64
N TYR A 321 -3.81 -12.88 9.88
CA TYR A 321 -3.72 -12.16 8.62
C TYR A 321 -4.77 -12.60 7.59
N LEU A 322 -4.94 -13.91 7.40
CA LEU A 322 -5.96 -14.43 6.48
C LEU A 322 -7.37 -14.04 6.92
N GLY A 323 -7.64 -14.02 8.22
CA GLY A 323 -8.91 -13.54 8.77
C GLY A 323 -9.15 -12.06 8.48
N ASP A 324 -8.17 -11.21 8.73
CA ASP A 324 -8.25 -9.77 8.47
C ASP A 324 -8.45 -9.44 6.98
N VAL A 325 -7.72 -10.13 6.10
CA VAL A 325 -7.89 -9.96 4.65
C VAL A 325 -9.25 -10.49 4.19
N LEU A 326 -9.72 -11.63 4.69
CA LEU A 326 -11.05 -12.16 4.35
C LEU A 326 -12.15 -11.17 4.72
N ARG A 327 -12.09 -10.56 5.91
CA ARG A 327 -13.04 -9.51 6.32
C ARG A 327 -13.00 -8.30 5.39
N SER A 328 -11.80 -7.87 5.03
CA SER A 328 -11.62 -6.79 4.06
C SER A 328 -12.20 -7.15 2.69
N MET A 329 -12.04 -8.41 2.24
CA MET A 329 -12.62 -8.88 0.98
C MET A 329 -14.14 -8.99 1.02
N ILE A 330 -14.74 -9.31 2.17
CA ILE A 330 -16.20 -9.26 2.38
C ILE A 330 -16.70 -7.81 2.18
N GLU A 331 -16.01 -6.83 2.77
CA GLU A 331 -16.32 -5.41 2.57
C GLU A 331 -16.12 -4.97 1.11
N MET A 332 -15.08 -5.46 0.44
CA MET A 332 -14.88 -5.23 -1.00
C MET A 332 -16.05 -5.77 -1.84
N ASN A 333 -16.56 -6.98 -1.53
CA ASN A 333 -17.75 -7.51 -2.20
C ASN A 333 -18.96 -6.61 -1.94
N ARG A 334 -19.20 -6.20 -0.68
CA ARG A 334 -20.34 -5.36 -0.30
C ARG A 334 -20.41 -4.04 -1.08
N VAL A 335 -19.28 -3.38 -1.31
CA VAL A 335 -19.24 -2.04 -1.92
C VAL A 335 -19.12 -2.05 -3.44
N LEU A 336 -18.59 -3.13 -4.02
CA LEU A 336 -18.40 -3.28 -5.47
C LEU A 336 -19.73 -3.63 -6.14
N ARG A 337 -20.05 -3.00 -7.28
CA ARG A 337 -21.22 -3.38 -8.08
C ARG A 337 -21.07 -4.79 -8.65
N LYS A 338 -22.19 -5.49 -8.84
CA LYS A 338 -22.23 -6.78 -9.54
C LYS A 338 -21.59 -6.68 -10.93
N ASP A 339 -20.94 -7.76 -11.35
CA ASP A 339 -20.21 -7.93 -12.62
C ASP A 339 -18.96 -7.06 -12.80
N LYS A 340 -18.62 -6.20 -11.82
CA LYS A 340 -17.39 -5.41 -11.81
C LYS A 340 -16.20 -6.18 -11.21
N LEU A 341 -15.00 -5.61 -11.36
CA LEU A 341 -13.74 -6.27 -11.02
C LEU A 341 -13.16 -5.81 -9.68
N CYS A 342 -12.55 -6.76 -8.98
CA CYS A 342 -11.68 -6.57 -7.84
C CYS A 342 -10.29 -7.09 -8.18
N ILE A 343 -9.29 -6.20 -8.14
CA ILE A 343 -7.91 -6.45 -8.50
C ILE A 343 -7.04 -6.35 -7.25
N ILE A 344 -6.35 -7.43 -6.92
CA ILE A 344 -5.45 -7.51 -5.78
C ILE A 344 -4.03 -7.81 -6.26
N VAL A 345 -3.10 -6.88 -6.06
CA VAL A 345 -1.67 -7.07 -6.30
C VAL A 345 -1.02 -7.60 -5.04
N VAL A 346 -0.43 -8.79 -5.11
CA VAL A 346 0.19 -9.42 -3.96
C VAL A 346 1.44 -10.22 -4.33
N GLY A 347 2.50 -10.03 -3.55
CA GLY A 347 3.74 -10.78 -3.66
C GLY A 347 3.68 -12.09 -2.87
N ASN A 348 4.47 -13.07 -3.30
CA ASN A 348 4.74 -14.23 -2.48
C ASN A 348 5.54 -13.80 -1.25
N SER A 349 5.19 -14.32 -0.08
CA SER A 349 5.97 -14.11 1.14
C SER A 349 6.47 -15.44 1.69
N SER A 350 7.14 -15.37 2.84
CA SER A 350 7.74 -16.55 3.45
C SER A 350 7.63 -16.50 4.95
N LEU A 351 7.26 -17.62 5.56
CA LEU A 351 7.08 -17.74 7.00
C LEU A 351 7.68 -19.05 7.47
N GLU A 352 8.62 -18.99 8.43
CA GLU A 352 9.35 -20.17 8.91
C GLU A 352 9.90 -21.07 7.78
N TYR A 353 10.39 -20.43 6.71
CA TYR A 353 10.94 -21.06 5.49
C TYR A 353 9.93 -21.76 4.58
N GLU A 354 8.63 -21.64 4.87
CA GLU A 354 7.57 -22.07 3.97
C GLU A 354 7.13 -20.92 3.07
N LEU A 355 6.87 -21.22 1.79
CA LEU A 355 6.36 -20.27 0.81
C LEU A 355 4.88 -19.98 1.09
N ILE A 356 4.52 -18.70 1.15
CA ILE A 356 3.13 -18.25 1.30
C ILE A 356 2.68 -17.65 -0.03
N GLU A 357 1.85 -18.39 -0.75
CA GLU A 357 1.28 -17.98 -2.04
C GLU A 357 -0.05 -17.25 -1.84
N SER A 358 0.02 -16.02 -1.32
CA SER A 358 -1.15 -15.22 -0.89
C SER A 358 -2.26 -15.13 -1.94
N HIS A 359 -1.91 -14.99 -3.23
CA HIS A 359 -2.87 -14.93 -4.33
C HIS A 359 -3.77 -16.18 -4.41
N LYS A 360 -3.26 -17.38 -4.05
CA LYS A 360 -4.06 -18.62 -4.03
C LYS A 360 -5.07 -18.63 -2.88
N PHE A 361 -4.62 -18.23 -1.69
CA PHE A 361 -5.52 -18.09 -0.54
C PHE A 361 -6.65 -17.11 -0.85
N PHE A 362 -6.32 -15.95 -1.42
CA PHE A 362 -7.31 -14.93 -1.78
C PHE A 362 -8.28 -15.41 -2.85
N ALA A 363 -7.79 -16.12 -3.87
CA ALA A 363 -8.64 -16.70 -4.91
C ALA A 363 -9.63 -17.73 -4.34
N GLU A 364 -9.20 -18.64 -3.46
CA GLU A 364 -10.10 -19.63 -2.84
C GLU A 364 -11.09 -19.00 -1.84
N MET A 365 -10.62 -18.04 -1.04
CA MET A 365 -11.49 -17.28 -0.14
C MET A 365 -12.54 -16.48 -0.91
N GLY A 366 -12.15 -15.83 -2.02
CA GLY A 366 -13.05 -15.05 -2.87
C GLY A 366 -14.25 -15.85 -3.37
N LYS A 367 -14.05 -17.12 -3.76
CA LYS A 367 -15.12 -18.03 -4.18
C LYS A 367 -16.19 -18.23 -3.11
N LYS A 368 -15.82 -18.19 -1.84
CA LYS A 368 -16.75 -18.37 -0.70
C LYS A 368 -17.61 -17.13 -0.42
N ILE A 369 -17.26 -15.98 -1.00
CA ILE A 369 -17.89 -14.68 -0.72
C ILE A 369 -18.34 -13.96 -2.01
N GLY A 370 -18.71 -14.72 -3.04
CA GLY A 370 -19.35 -14.18 -4.25
C GLY A 370 -18.38 -13.61 -5.31
N PHE A 371 -17.07 -13.84 -5.18
CA PHE A 371 -16.10 -13.53 -6.23
C PHE A 371 -15.76 -14.76 -7.08
N LYS A 372 -15.61 -14.56 -8.38
CA LYS A 372 -15.04 -15.53 -9.32
C LYS A 372 -13.64 -15.07 -9.73
N PRO A 373 -12.56 -15.78 -9.34
CA PRO A 373 -11.24 -15.57 -9.92
C PRO A 373 -11.29 -15.87 -11.42
N ILE A 374 -10.93 -14.89 -12.24
CA ILE A 374 -10.95 -15.03 -13.71
C ILE A 374 -9.55 -15.07 -14.32
N LYS A 375 -8.57 -14.44 -13.68
CA LYS A 375 -7.18 -14.44 -14.16
C LYS A 375 -6.21 -14.17 -13.00
N THR A 376 -5.02 -14.75 -13.10
CA THR A 376 -3.88 -14.41 -12.23
C THR A 376 -2.70 -14.12 -13.13
N ILE A 377 -2.18 -12.91 -13.05
CA ILE A 377 -1.07 -12.44 -13.88
C ILE A 377 0.19 -12.45 -13.04
N PHE A 378 1.24 -13.11 -13.52
CA PHE A 378 2.56 -13.09 -12.91
C PHE A 378 3.37 -11.91 -13.47
N ARG A 379 4.19 -11.29 -12.63
CA ARG A 379 5.20 -10.32 -13.04
C ARG A 379 6.46 -10.40 -12.18
N ASN A 380 7.59 -10.02 -12.76
CA ASN A 380 8.82 -9.76 -12.06
C ASN A 380 8.90 -8.30 -11.59
N ILE A 381 9.53 -8.07 -10.44
CA ILE A 381 9.80 -6.73 -9.93
C ILE A 381 11.23 -6.33 -10.32
N ASP A 382 11.38 -5.14 -10.90
CA ASP A 382 12.70 -4.54 -11.15
C ASP A 382 13.43 -4.23 -9.83
N LYS A 383 14.49 -4.99 -9.56
CA LYS A 383 15.31 -4.94 -8.35
C LYS A 383 16.15 -3.67 -8.22
N THR A 384 16.31 -2.89 -9.30
CA THR A 384 17.08 -1.64 -9.30
C THR A 384 16.25 -0.42 -8.91
N ARG A 385 14.91 -0.55 -8.96
CA ARG A 385 13.94 0.52 -8.67
C ARG A 385 13.23 0.32 -7.32
N LYS A 386 13.90 -0.36 -6.39
CA LYS A 386 13.35 -0.79 -5.10
C LYS A 386 12.73 0.38 -4.31
N TYR A 387 11.44 0.22 -4.03
CA TYR A 387 10.73 0.95 -2.96
C TYR A 387 10.72 0.15 -1.64
N THR A 388 11.61 -0.84 -1.51
CA THR A 388 11.81 -1.64 -0.30
C THR A 388 13.28 -1.56 0.11
N SER A 389 13.54 -1.23 1.37
CA SER A 389 14.91 -1.20 1.91
C SER A 389 15.56 -2.58 1.76
N ALA A 390 16.88 -2.59 1.63
CA ALA A 390 17.69 -3.76 1.24
C ALA A 390 17.52 -5.01 2.15
N ASP A 391 16.96 -4.85 3.36
CA ASP A 391 16.84 -5.90 4.38
C ASP A 391 15.44 -6.52 4.48
N ILE A 392 14.47 -6.03 3.70
CA ILE A 392 13.07 -6.46 3.77
C ILE A 392 12.86 -7.50 2.68
N GLY A 393 12.32 -8.67 3.08
CA GLY A 393 12.34 -9.93 2.33
C GLY A 393 12.31 -9.73 0.81
N LYS A 394 13.32 -10.29 0.11
CA LYS A 394 13.47 -10.18 -1.35
C LYS A 394 12.26 -10.81 -2.06
N ILE A 395 11.19 -10.03 -2.20
CA ILE A 395 10.05 -10.34 -3.05
C ILE A 395 10.46 -9.85 -4.42
N ASP A 396 10.77 -10.82 -5.28
CA ASP A 396 11.27 -10.57 -6.63
C ASP A 396 10.13 -10.73 -7.67
N ASP A 397 8.98 -11.24 -7.23
CA ASP A 397 7.80 -11.55 -8.03
C ASP A 397 6.50 -11.09 -7.36
N GLU A 398 5.55 -10.67 -8.19
CA GLU A 398 4.20 -10.25 -7.80
C GLU A 398 3.14 -10.95 -8.66
N TYR A 399 1.96 -11.13 -8.06
CA TYR A 399 0.78 -11.65 -8.73
C TYR A 399 -0.32 -10.61 -8.71
N ILE A 400 -0.95 -10.40 -9.85
CA ILE A 400 -2.14 -9.57 -9.97
C ILE A 400 -3.33 -10.52 -10.10
N LEU A 401 -4.06 -10.70 -9.00
CA LEU A 401 -5.26 -11.51 -8.93
C LEU A 401 -6.45 -10.68 -9.42
N VAL A 402 -7.08 -11.14 -10.50
CA VAL A 402 -8.25 -10.52 -11.12
C VAL A 402 -9.48 -11.35 -10.77
N MET A 403 -10.43 -10.76 -10.05
CA MET A 403 -11.69 -11.38 -9.66
C MET A 403 -12.87 -10.56 -10.15
N GLN A 404 -13.94 -11.22 -10.58
CA GLN A 404 -15.22 -10.59 -10.88
C GLN A 404 -16.21 -10.85 -9.74
N LYS A 405 -16.96 -9.84 -9.30
CA LYS A 405 -18.10 -10.06 -8.39
C LYS A 405 -19.25 -10.69 -9.18
N VAL A 406 -19.54 -11.95 -8.92
CA VAL A 406 -20.63 -12.69 -9.58
C VAL A 406 -21.91 -12.71 -8.73
N ASP A 407 -21.74 -12.66 -7.41
CA ASP A 407 -22.84 -12.68 -6.45
C ASP A 407 -22.56 -11.72 -5.28
N ASP A 408 -23.64 -11.19 -4.70
CA ASP A 408 -23.60 -10.44 -3.46
C ASP A 408 -23.39 -11.39 -2.28
N THR A 409 -22.42 -11.09 -1.43
CA THR A 409 -22.23 -11.85 -0.19
C THR A 409 -23.32 -11.50 0.82
N ASN A 410 -23.97 -12.51 1.39
CA ASN A 410 -24.87 -12.35 2.54
C ASN A 410 -24.13 -12.44 3.89
N ILE A 411 -22.81 -12.58 3.86
CA ILE A 411 -21.97 -12.70 5.04
C ILE A 411 -21.53 -11.32 5.51
N SER A 412 -21.65 -11.07 6.81
CA SER A 412 -21.08 -9.88 7.44
C SER A 412 -19.59 -10.03 7.68
N ALA A 413 -18.82 -8.95 7.46
CA ALA A 413 -17.41 -8.89 7.84
C ALA A 413 -17.20 -9.04 9.36
N GLU A 414 -18.26 -8.98 10.18
CA GLU A 414 -18.24 -9.22 11.63
C GLU A 414 -18.54 -10.69 12.02
N ASP A 415 -18.83 -11.58 11.06
CA ASP A 415 -19.11 -13.00 11.35
C ASP A 415 -17.82 -13.78 11.68
N ASP A 416 -17.47 -13.83 12.97
CA ASP A 416 -16.31 -14.54 13.48
C ASP A 416 -16.32 -16.05 13.16
N ASN A 417 -17.50 -16.68 13.12
CA ASN A 417 -17.59 -18.13 12.90
C ASN A 417 -17.26 -18.46 11.44
N PHE A 418 -17.90 -17.76 10.50
CA PHE A 418 -17.62 -17.93 9.07
C PHE A 418 -16.14 -17.68 8.76
N VAL A 419 -15.59 -16.56 9.26
CA VAL A 419 -14.18 -16.21 9.04
C VAL A 419 -13.26 -17.29 9.59
N SER A 420 -13.52 -17.76 10.81
CA SER A 420 -12.73 -18.84 11.44
C SER A 420 -12.76 -20.13 10.63
N ASP A 421 -13.93 -20.52 10.12
CA ASP A 421 -14.10 -21.77 9.38
C ASP A 421 -13.39 -21.73 8.01
N VAL A 422 -13.51 -20.61 7.28
CA VAL A 422 -12.80 -20.42 6.01
C VAL A 422 -11.29 -20.41 6.22
N VAL A 423 -10.78 -19.67 7.22
CA VAL A 423 -9.34 -19.64 7.53
C VAL A 423 -8.84 -21.02 7.95
N ARG A 424 -9.64 -21.79 8.70
CA ARG A 424 -9.31 -23.18 9.07
C ARG A 424 -9.18 -24.09 7.85
N GLU A 425 -10.11 -23.99 6.90
CA GLU A 425 -10.04 -24.74 5.62
C GLU A 425 -8.72 -24.42 4.88
N GLN A 426 -8.36 -23.14 4.78
CA GLN A 426 -7.12 -22.70 4.14
C GLN A 426 -5.87 -23.21 4.86
N MET A 427 -5.82 -23.11 6.20
CA MET A 427 -4.68 -23.55 7.00
C MET A 427 -4.52 -25.08 6.98
N LEU A 428 -5.62 -25.84 6.92
CA LEU A 428 -5.58 -27.30 6.73
C LEU A 428 -4.98 -27.66 5.37
N GLY A 429 -5.43 -27.00 4.30
CA GLY A 429 -4.86 -27.19 2.95
C GLY A 429 -3.36 -26.88 2.92
N PHE A 430 -2.96 -25.76 3.52
CA PHE A 430 -1.56 -25.37 3.65
C PHE A 430 -0.74 -26.41 4.42
N ARG A 431 -1.25 -26.94 5.54
CA ARG A 431 -0.57 -28.01 6.29
C ARG A 431 -0.31 -29.25 5.42
N GLU A 432 -1.30 -29.69 4.66
CA GLU A 432 -1.16 -30.87 3.78
C GLU A 432 -0.18 -30.61 2.63
N GLN A 433 -0.11 -29.38 2.12
CA GLN A 433 0.94 -28.97 1.18
C GLN A 433 2.33 -29.10 1.82
N ILE A 434 2.52 -28.57 3.03
CA ILE A 434 3.82 -28.62 3.73
C ILE A 434 4.22 -30.06 4.07
N LYS A 435 3.28 -30.94 4.44
CA LYS A 435 3.57 -32.38 4.62
C LYS A 435 4.15 -33.03 3.36
N LYS A 436 3.71 -32.62 2.17
CA LYS A 436 4.19 -33.16 0.89
C LYS A 436 5.52 -32.53 0.48
N CYS A 437 5.67 -31.21 0.63
CA CYS A 437 6.83 -30.47 0.19
C CYS A 437 7.16 -29.37 1.21
N GLN A 438 8.24 -29.55 1.97
CA GLN A 438 8.71 -28.62 3.00
C GLN A 438 9.81 -27.69 2.51
N GLY A 439 9.86 -26.50 3.10
CA GLY A 439 10.93 -25.53 2.86
C GLY A 439 10.94 -25.05 1.42
N THR A 440 9.75 -24.76 0.87
CA THR A 440 9.54 -24.33 -0.51
C THR A 440 9.94 -22.88 -0.76
N SER A 441 10.26 -22.11 0.28
CA SER A 441 10.70 -20.73 0.14
C SER A 441 12.14 -20.62 -0.36
N ILE A 442 12.38 -19.66 -1.27
CA ILE A 442 13.71 -19.32 -1.79
C ILE A 442 14.42 -18.40 -0.79
N ARG A 443 14.87 -18.96 0.34
CA ARG A 443 15.74 -18.25 1.30
C ARG A 443 17.19 -18.72 1.18
N SER A 444 18.12 -17.80 1.40
CA SER A 444 19.57 -18.02 1.22
C SER A 444 20.19 -19.10 2.09
N ARG A 445 19.55 -19.48 3.21
CA ARG A 445 19.94 -20.64 4.03
C ARG A 445 18.72 -21.50 4.30
N LYS A 446 18.75 -22.76 3.84
CA LYS A 446 17.71 -23.74 4.15
C LYS A 446 17.94 -24.31 5.56
N PRO A 447 16.93 -24.33 6.45
CA PRO A 447 17.04 -24.91 7.78
C PRO A 447 17.17 -26.44 7.71
N THR A 448 17.47 -27.08 8.86
CA THR A 448 17.51 -28.55 8.95
C THR A 448 16.14 -29.18 8.68
N ASN A 449 16.11 -30.40 8.15
CA ASN A 449 14.86 -31.15 7.93
C ASN A 449 14.07 -31.34 9.22
N GLU A 450 14.74 -31.56 10.35
CA GLU A 450 14.07 -31.66 11.66
C GLU A 450 13.32 -30.37 12.03
N ARG A 451 13.91 -29.19 11.72
CA ARG A 451 13.26 -27.91 11.96
C ARG A 451 12.05 -27.70 11.04
N LEU A 452 12.11 -28.15 9.80
CA LEU A 452 11.01 -28.08 8.84
C LEU A 452 9.86 -29.03 9.22
N LEU A 453 10.17 -30.23 9.73
CA LEU A 453 9.15 -31.17 10.22
C LEU A 453 8.30 -30.56 11.35
N LYS A 454 8.93 -29.79 12.25
CA LYS A 454 8.22 -29.05 13.32
C LYS A 454 7.24 -28.00 12.79
N ASN A 455 7.34 -27.56 11.53
CA ASN A 455 6.37 -26.62 10.97
C ASN A 455 4.97 -27.26 10.86
N VAL A 456 4.88 -28.57 10.59
CA VAL A 456 3.58 -29.27 10.52
C VAL A 456 2.86 -29.24 11.86
N ASP A 457 3.60 -29.45 12.95
CA ASP A 457 3.07 -29.41 14.31
C ASP A 457 2.65 -27.98 14.69
N LYS A 458 3.52 -27.00 14.42
CA LYS A 458 3.20 -25.57 14.65
C LYS A 458 1.98 -25.10 13.86
N ILE A 459 1.81 -25.55 12.62
CA ILE A 459 0.60 -25.24 11.84
C ILE A 459 -0.62 -25.89 12.48
N SER A 460 -0.50 -27.12 13.00
CA SER A 460 -1.60 -27.80 13.69
C SER A 460 -2.00 -27.06 14.98
N GLU A 461 -1.03 -26.61 15.78
CA GLU A 461 -1.29 -25.75 16.94
C GLU A 461 -1.96 -24.43 16.54
N ALA A 462 -1.51 -23.80 15.44
CA ALA A 462 -2.12 -22.57 14.96
C ALA A 462 -3.59 -22.79 14.59
N ILE A 463 -3.91 -23.90 13.92
CA ILE A 463 -5.28 -24.30 13.54
C ILE A 463 -6.23 -24.38 14.75
N GLU A 464 -5.77 -24.93 15.86
CA GLU A 464 -6.55 -25.03 17.10
C GLU A 464 -6.91 -23.67 17.70
N THR A 465 -6.10 -22.64 17.41
CA THR A 465 -6.26 -21.29 17.98
C THR A 465 -6.97 -20.30 17.05
N ILE A 466 -7.32 -20.69 15.81
CA ILE A 466 -7.92 -19.81 14.78
C ILE A 466 -9.16 -19.06 15.29
N SER A 467 -10.06 -19.74 16.02
CA SER A 467 -11.30 -19.13 16.52
C SER A 467 -11.07 -18.02 17.54
N LYS A 468 -9.88 -17.97 18.13
CA LYS A 468 -9.45 -16.88 19.01
C LYS A 468 -8.66 -15.84 18.22
N ASP A 469 -7.75 -16.27 17.36
CA ASP A 469 -6.79 -15.40 16.67
C ASP A 469 -7.42 -14.57 15.54
N THR A 470 -8.53 -15.05 14.95
CA THR A 470 -9.22 -14.33 13.86
C THR A 470 -10.36 -13.43 14.33
N LYS A 471 -10.60 -13.34 15.64
CA LYS A 471 -11.62 -12.43 16.20
C LYS A 471 -11.23 -10.98 15.96
N ILE A 472 -12.24 -10.15 15.69
CA ILE A 472 -12.03 -8.70 15.56
C ILE A 472 -11.43 -8.17 16.87
N LYS A 473 -10.30 -7.48 16.74
CA LYS A 473 -9.71 -6.68 17.82
C LYS A 473 -10.59 -5.44 17.99
N ARG A 474 -11.29 -5.34 19.12
CA ARG A 474 -12.16 -4.22 19.47
C ARG A 474 -11.41 -3.12 20.19
#